data_AF-A0A955QRZ8-F1
#
_entry.id   AF-A0A955QRZ8-F1
#
_cell.length_a   1.000
_cell.length_b   1.000
_cell.length_c   1.000
_cell.angle_alpha   90.00
_cell.angle_beta   90.00
_cell.angle_gamma   90.00
#
_symmetry.space_group_name_H-M   'P 1'
#
loop_
_entity.id
_entity.type
_entity.pdbx_description
1 polymer ?
#
loop_
_entity_poly.entity_id
_entity_poly.type
_entity_poly.pdbx_seq_one_letter_code
_entity_poly.pdbx_strand_id
1 'polypeptide(L)'
;RLTLAVSEPDPNAISTDKMEKVQVAGHEVEKFLLKDSKTGQVLPANLWMPDATTGVKTNPTLMVNEKGKAALVTASGTLSASLENALKAGSPVLSIDVLATGEFLKDASSTTRDKKVDQFPTYNLMDTECRIQDVLLGETYLRERFGKPADMVGSGEAGAWVLLAHGLAKSSHSTKADLSGLDFTGDKAFLKELFIPNLRRYGDFVTSIVLGRDRPVSITGVSDESMSQRLAKAEDSVK
;
A
#
# COMPACT_ATOMS: atom_id res chain seq x y z
N ARG A 1 -1.30 16.02 -8.38
CA ARG A 1 -0.37 16.83 -7.56
C ARG A 1 0.88 15.98 -7.40
N LEU A 2 2.07 16.52 -7.67
CA LEU A 2 3.32 15.84 -7.38
C LEU A 2 3.71 16.22 -5.95
N THR A 3 3.71 15.26 -5.03
CA THR A 3 4.11 15.46 -3.64
C THR A 3 4.85 14.20 -3.24
N LEU A 4 6.05 14.32 -2.63
CA LEU A 4 7.01 13.21 -2.47
C LEU A 4 7.49 12.61 -3.81
N ALA A 5 7.50 13.42 -4.88
CA ALA A 5 7.84 13.01 -6.25
C ALA A 5 7.07 11.80 -6.81
N VAL A 6 5.96 11.44 -6.16
CA VAL A 6 5.00 10.42 -6.58
C VAL A 6 3.70 11.09 -7.03
N SER A 7 2.93 10.39 -7.84
CA SER A 7 1.64 10.85 -8.32
C SER A 7 0.70 9.69 -8.58
N GLU A 8 -0.59 9.92 -8.35
CA GLU A 8 -1.62 8.98 -8.77
C GLU A 8 -1.47 8.62 -10.26
N PRO A 9 -1.38 7.32 -10.61
CA PRO A 9 -1.23 6.86 -11.98
C PRO A 9 -2.37 7.31 -12.91
N ASP A 10 -2.07 7.39 -14.21
CA ASP A 10 -3.11 7.59 -15.23
C ASP A 10 -3.86 6.26 -15.44
N PRO A 11 -5.19 6.20 -15.19
CA PRO A 11 -6.01 5.02 -15.44
C PRO A 11 -5.78 4.37 -16.82
N ASN A 12 -5.58 5.19 -17.85
CA ASN A 12 -5.42 4.70 -19.23
C ASN A 12 -4.05 4.07 -19.50
N ALA A 13 -3.08 4.29 -18.60
CA ALA A 13 -1.75 3.71 -18.70
C ALA A 13 -1.64 2.36 -17.99
N ILE A 14 -2.65 1.97 -17.21
CA ILE A 14 -2.64 0.75 -16.40
C ILE A 14 -2.99 -0.47 -17.25
N SER A 15 -2.17 -1.51 -17.18
CA SER A 15 -2.42 -2.79 -17.85
C SER A 15 -2.01 -3.98 -16.99
N THR A 16 -2.45 -5.17 -17.37
CA THR A 16 -2.10 -6.44 -16.71
C THR A 16 -1.47 -7.41 -17.69
N ASP A 17 -0.41 -8.08 -17.26
CA ASP A 17 0.29 -9.12 -18.03
C ASP A 17 0.34 -10.44 -17.27
N LYS A 18 0.55 -11.55 -18.00
CA LYS A 18 0.74 -12.90 -17.44
C LYS A 18 -0.37 -13.31 -16.46
N MET A 19 -1.63 -13.04 -16.83
CA MET A 19 -2.78 -13.41 -16.00
C MET A 19 -2.99 -14.92 -16.01
N GLU A 20 -2.93 -15.51 -14.83
CA GLU A 20 -3.20 -16.91 -14.56
C GLU A 20 -4.16 -17.07 -13.38
N LYS A 21 -4.98 -18.12 -13.41
CA LYS A 21 -5.83 -18.50 -12.28
C LYS A 21 -5.17 -19.64 -11.53
N VAL A 22 -4.94 -19.47 -10.24
CA VAL A 22 -4.26 -20.45 -9.39
C VAL A 22 -5.07 -20.75 -8.13
N GLN A 23 -4.93 -21.96 -7.60
CA GLN A 23 -5.55 -22.34 -6.33
C GLN A 23 -4.59 -22.00 -5.18
N VAL A 24 -5.03 -21.16 -4.25
CA VAL A 24 -4.26 -20.77 -3.06
C VAL A 24 -5.16 -20.87 -1.84
N ALA A 25 -4.76 -21.67 -0.85
CA ALA A 25 -5.53 -21.86 0.39
C ALA A 25 -7.01 -22.27 0.16
N GLY A 26 -7.30 -22.99 -0.93
CA GLY A 26 -8.66 -23.39 -1.31
C GLY A 26 -9.47 -22.34 -2.07
N HIS A 27 -8.86 -21.21 -2.45
CA HIS A 27 -9.48 -20.16 -3.25
C HIS A 27 -8.87 -20.08 -4.65
N GLU A 28 -9.70 -19.84 -5.66
CA GLU A 28 -9.23 -19.41 -6.98
C GLU A 28 -8.78 -17.95 -6.93
N VAL A 29 -7.54 -17.69 -7.31
CA VAL A 29 -6.89 -16.38 -7.27
C VAL A 29 -6.38 -16.03 -8.66
N GLU A 30 -6.65 -14.83 -9.12
CA GLU A 30 -6.02 -14.30 -10.33
C GLU A 30 -4.65 -13.74 -9.98
N LYS A 31 -3.59 -14.35 -10.50
CA LYS A 31 -2.21 -13.89 -10.38
C LYS A 31 -1.80 -13.21 -11.69
N PHE A 32 -1.19 -12.03 -11.61
CA PHE A 32 -0.74 -11.27 -12.78
C PHE A 32 0.36 -10.27 -12.41
N LEU A 33 0.96 -9.66 -13.44
CA LEU A 33 1.80 -8.48 -13.30
C LEU A 33 0.95 -7.23 -13.59
N LEU A 34 0.85 -6.33 -12.62
CA LEU A 34 0.24 -5.02 -12.81
C LEU A 34 1.29 -4.04 -13.34
N LYS A 35 0.95 -3.27 -14.35
CA LYS A 35 1.87 -2.38 -15.05
C LYS A 35 1.32 -0.96 -15.18
N ASP A 36 2.20 0.01 -15.14
CA ASP A 36 1.97 1.36 -15.67
C ASP A 36 2.88 1.55 -16.89
N SER A 37 2.27 1.62 -18.06
CA SER A 37 2.97 1.76 -19.34
C SER A 37 3.68 3.10 -19.52
N LYS A 38 3.29 4.16 -18.80
CA LYS A 38 3.93 5.48 -18.89
C LYS A 38 5.21 5.56 -18.06
N THR A 39 5.19 4.96 -16.87
CA THR A 39 6.33 5.00 -15.95
C THR A 39 7.24 3.78 -16.09
N GLY A 40 6.75 2.70 -16.72
CA GLY A 40 7.44 1.41 -16.78
C GLY A 40 7.38 0.63 -15.47
N GLN A 41 6.60 1.09 -14.49
CA GLN A 41 6.39 0.40 -13.21
C GLN A 41 5.72 -0.95 -13.45
N VAL A 42 6.20 -2.00 -12.79
CA VAL A 42 5.66 -3.36 -12.87
C VAL A 42 5.70 -3.99 -11.49
N LEU A 43 4.57 -4.56 -11.04
CA LEU A 43 4.48 -5.22 -9.73
C LEU A 43 3.69 -6.53 -9.78
N PRO A 44 4.12 -7.58 -9.04
CA PRO A 44 3.34 -8.81 -8.89
C PRO A 44 2.07 -8.60 -8.06
N ALA A 45 0.94 -9.08 -8.56
CA ALA A 45 -0.37 -8.91 -7.94
C ALA A 45 -1.17 -10.22 -7.88
N ASN A 46 -1.93 -10.37 -6.79
CA ASN A 46 -2.94 -11.40 -6.62
C ASN A 46 -4.29 -10.72 -6.36
N LEU A 47 -5.29 -11.00 -7.19
CA LEU A 47 -6.67 -10.59 -6.98
C LEU A 47 -7.49 -11.78 -6.47
N TRP A 48 -8.07 -11.58 -5.29
CA TRP A 48 -8.93 -12.53 -4.60
C TRP A 48 -10.38 -12.07 -4.74
N MET A 49 -11.23 -12.97 -5.19
CA MET A 49 -12.66 -12.70 -5.35
C MET A 49 -13.45 -13.36 -4.21
N PRO A 50 -14.50 -12.69 -3.68
CA PRO A 50 -15.47 -13.36 -2.83
C PRO A 50 -16.04 -14.59 -3.55
N ASP A 51 -16.42 -15.61 -2.78
CA ASP A 51 -17.07 -16.79 -3.36
C ASP A 51 -18.41 -16.43 -4.04
N ALA A 52 -18.89 -17.33 -4.89
CA ALA A 52 -20.11 -17.09 -5.67
C ALA A 52 -21.36 -16.85 -4.81
N THR A 53 -21.41 -17.45 -3.61
CA THR A 53 -22.53 -17.30 -2.68
C THR A 53 -22.53 -15.93 -2.01
N THR A 54 -21.35 -15.41 -1.70
CA THR A 54 -21.15 -14.11 -1.08
C THR A 54 -21.30 -13.01 -2.11
N GLY A 55 -20.67 -13.16 -3.27
CA GLY A 55 -20.63 -12.16 -4.34
C GLY A 55 -19.92 -10.86 -3.93
N VAL A 56 -19.80 -9.93 -4.87
CA VAL A 56 -19.22 -8.60 -4.62
C VAL A 56 -20.28 -7.70 -3.98
N LYS A 57 -20.10 -7.36 -2.70
CA LYS A 57 -21.06 -6.59 -1.90
C LYS A 57 -20.51 -5.24 -1.44
N THR A 58 -19.21 -5.18 -1.13
CA THR A 58 -18.58 -3.97 -0.60
C THR A 58 -17.57 -3.39 -1.59
N ASN A 59 -16.90 -2.31 -1.18
CA ASN A 59 -15.79 -1.75 -1.93
C ASN A 59 -14.63 -2.76 -2.04
N PRO A 60 -13.85 -2.70 -3.13
CA PRO A 60 -12.64 -3.50 -3.24
C PRO A 60 -11.58 -3.01 -2.25
N THR A 61 -10.74 -3.92 -1.75
CA THR A 61 -9.71 -3.62 -0.76
C THR A 61 -8.32 -3.92 -1.32
N LEU A 62 -7.42 -2.93 -1.27
CA LEU A 62 -5.99 -3.12 -1.45
C LEU A 62 -5.36 -3.52 -0.11
N MET A 63 -4.73 -4.69 -0.05
CA MET A 63 -3.97 -5.15 1.11
C MET A 63 -2.46 -5.16 0.81
N VAL A 64 -1.70 -4.44 1.63
CA VAL A 64 -0.24 -4.31 1.51
C VAL A 64 0.41 -4.71 2.83
N ASN A 65 1.49 -5.47 2.75
CA ASN A 65 2.25 -5.95 3.90
C ASN A 65 3.75 -5.81 3.65
N GLU A 66 4.52 -5.56 4.71
CA GLU A 66 5.98 -5.45 4.66
C GLU A 66 6.68 -6.69 4.07
N LYS A 67 6.08 -7.88 4.21
CA LYS A 67 6.59 -9.16 3.68
C LYS A 67 6.02 -9.51 2.30
N GLY A 68 5.24 -8.61 1.71
CA GLY A 68 4.53 -8.81 0.45
C GLY A 68 3.26 -9.64 0.59
N LYS A 69 2.62 -9.95 -0.54
CA LYS A 69 1.30 -10.59 -0.63
C LYS A 69 1.25 -11.99 -0.03
N ALA A 70 2.39 -12.68 0.09
CA ALA A 70 2.48 -13.99 0.74
C ALA A 70 2.09 -13.95 2.23
N ALA A 71 2.21 -12.78 2.89
CA ALA A 71 1.80 -12.61 4.28
C ALA A 71 0.30 -12.80 4.52
N LEU A 72 -0.52 -12.75 3.46
CA LEU A 72 -1.96 -12.96 3.56
C LEU A 72 -2.35 -14.43 3.67
N VAL A 73 -1.38 -15.34 3.51
CA VAL A 73 -1.54 -16.78 3.73
C VAL A 73 -0.63 -17.17 4.90
N THR A 74 -1.21 -17.85 5.89
CA THR A 74 -0.50 -18.33 7.07
C THR A 74 0.47 -19.45 6.71
N ALA A 75 1.40 -19.75 7.62
CA ALA A 75 2.31 -20.88 7.44
C ALA A 75 1.59 -22.25 7.33
N SER A 76 0.38 -22.36 7.88
CA SER A 76 -0.48 -23.55 7.75
C SER A 76 -1.26 -23.60 6.43
N GLY A 77 -1.05 -22.65 5.52
CA GLY A 77 -1.74 -22.59 4.23
C GLY A 77 -3.19 -22.12 4.32
N THR A 78 -3.58 -21.45 5.41
CA THR A 78 -4.91 -20.83 5.56
C THR A 78 -4.84 -19.35 5.26
N LEU A 79 -5.98 -18.72 4.96
CA LEU A 79 -6.03 -17.27 4.83
C LEU A 79 -5.73 -16.58 6.17
N SER A 80 -5.10 -15.41 6.12
CA SER A 80 -5.05 -14.50 7.25
C SER A 80 -6.45 -14.01 7.62
N ALA A 81 -6.67 -13.71 8.90
CA ALA A 81 -7.98 -13.27 9.40
C ALA A 81 -8.48 -12.00 8.68
N SER A 82 -7.59 -11.07 8.33
CA SER A 82 -7.94 -9.85 7.59
C SER A 82 -8.47 -10.15 6.19
N LEU A 83 -7.76 -10.99 5.42
CA LEU A 83 -8.17 -11.42 4.09
C LEU A 83 -9.49 -12.21 4.13
N GLU A 84 -9.58 -13.18 5.05
CA GLU A 84 -10.79 -14.00 5.20
C GLU A 84 -12.02 -13.15 5.54
N ASN A 85 -11.89 -12.21 6.48
CA ASN A 85 -12.98 -11.32 6.87
C ASN A 85 -13.42 -10.41 5.71
N ALA A 86 -12.47 -9.89 4.92
CA ALA A 86 -12.78 -9.06 3.76
C ALA A 86 -13.54 -9.85 2.68
N LEU A 87 -13.09 -11.07 2.37
CA LEU A 87 -13.76 -11.93 1.38
C LEU A 87 -15.16 -12.34 1.84
N LYS A 88 -15.34 -12.71 3.12
CA LYS A 88 -16.66 -13.02 3.71
C LYS A 88 -17.61 -11.82 3.71
N ALA A 89 -17.08 -10.61 3.81
CA ALA A 89 -17.88 -9.38 3.67
C ALA A 89 -18.27 -9.08 2.21
N GLY A 90 -17.71 -9.80 1.23
CA GLY A 90 -17.94 -9.58 -0.18
C GLY A 90 -17.05 -8.49 -0.78
N SER A 91 -15.87 -8.25 -0.21
CA SER A 91 -14.86 -7.35 -0.76
C SER A 91 -13.91 -8.10 -1.71
N PRO A 92 -13.79 -7.71 -2.99
CA PRO A 92 -12.66 -8.09 -3.82
C PRO A 92 -11.37 -7.58 -3.21
N VAL A 93 -10.34 -8.42 -3.08
CA VAL A 93 -9.08 -8.02 -2.46
C VAL A 93 -7.95 -8.08 -3.46
N LEU A 94 -7.28 -6.96 -3.72
CA LEU A 94 -5.99 -6.94 -4.39
C LEU A 94 -4.89 -6.99 -3.35
N SER A 95 -3.91 -7.86 -3.57
CA SER A 95 -2.68 -7.90 -2.78
C SER A 95 -1.49 -7.81 -3.70
N ILE A 96 -0.53 -6.96 -3.34
CA ILE A 96 0.60 -6.61 -4.18
C ILE A 96 1.91 -6.86 -3.44
N ASP A 97 2.94 -7.24 -4.18
CA ASP A 97 4.31 -7.07 -3.73
C ASP A 97 4.75 -5.68 -4.17
N VAL A 98 5.13 -4.82 -3.23
CA VAL A 98 5.75 -3.50 -3.51
C VAL A 98 7.27 -3.64 -3.56
N LEU A 99 7.97 -2.63 -4.06
CA LEU A 99 9.43 -2.66 -4.24
C LEU A 99 10.17 -3.24 -3.02
N ALA A 100 11.05 -4.21 -3.30
CA ALA A 100 11.86 -4.93 -2.32
C ALA A 100 11.05 -5.72 -1.27
N THR A 101 9.87 -6.22 -1.64
CA THR A 101 9.07 -7.16 -0.84
C THR A 101 8.66 -8.38 -1.66
N GLY A 102 8.27 -9.48 -1.00
CA GLY A 102 7.68 -10.66 -1.65
C GLY A 102 8.48 -11.21 -2.84
N GLU A 103 7.83 -11.34 -4.01
CA GLU A 103 8.45 -11.87 -5.23
C GLU A 103 9.59 -11.01 -5.77
N PHE A 104 9.68 -9.71 -5.44
CA PHE A 104 10.86 -8.94 -5.79
C PHE A 104 12.11 -9.51 -5.13
N LEU A 105 12.03 -10.03 -3.89
CA LEU A 105 13.18 -10.52 -3.14
C LEU A 105 13.69 -11.90 -3.61
N LYS A 106 12.95 -12.61 -4.47
CA LYS A 106 13.33 -13.96 -4.94
C LYS A 106 14.53 -13.93 -5.89
N ASP A 107 14.74 -12.81 -6.57
CA ASP A 107 15.89 -12.56 -7.45
C ASP A 107 16.88 -11.57 -6.78
N ALA A 108 17.39 -11.95 -5.61
CA ALA A 108 18.24 -11.11 -4.73
C ALA A 108 19.52 -10.56 -5.37
N SER A 109 19.90 -11.01 -6.57
CA SER A 109 21.04 -10.48 -7.32
C SER A 109 20.77 -9.13 -8.02
N SER A 110 19.51 -8.68 -8.12
CA SER A 110 19.14 -7.44 -8.82
C SER A 110 18.31 -6.43 -8.00
N THR A 111 17.96 -6.74 -6.75
CA THR A 111 17.00 -5.95 -5.95
C THR A 111 17.62 -4.77 -5.21
N THR A 112 18.93 -4.78 -5.02
CA THR A 112 19.62 -3.67 -4.34
C THR A 112 19.98 -2.63 -5.39
N ARG A 113 19.20 -1.55 -5.45
CA ARG A 113 19.56 -0.39 -6.26
C ARG A 113 20.92 0.12 -5.82
N ASP A 114 21.83 0.37 -6.76
CA ASP A 114 23.13 0.93 -6.43
C ASP A 114 22.97 2.40 -6.02
N LYS A 115 22.82 2.60 -4.71
CA LYS A 115 22.71 3.93 -4.08
C LYS A 115 24.07 4.52 -3.75
N LYS A 116 25.19 3.92 -4.19
CA LYS A 116 26.55 4.38 -3.91
C LYS A 116 26.98 5.58 -4.76
N VAL A 117 26.15 5.99 -5.71
CA VAL A 117 26.39 7.22 -6.48
C VAL A 117 26.15 8.43 -5.56
N ASP A 118 27.12 9.33 -5.49
CA ASP A 118 26.98 10.59 -4.77
C ASP A 118 25.72 11.33 -5.23
N GLN A 119 24.97 11.89 -4.28
CA GLN A 119 23.72 12.62 -4.56
C GLN A 119 22.58 11.76 -5.13
N PHE A 120 22.56 10.45 -4.91
CA PHE A 120 21.45 9.59 -5.34
C PHE A 120 20.05 10.15 -5.00
N PRO A 121 19.77 10.63 -3.77
CA PRO A 121 18.44 11.16 -3.41
C PRO A 121 18.06 12.46 -4.13
N THR A 122 19.01 13.12 -4.80
CA THR A 122 18.79 14.37 -5.54
C THR A 122 18.17 14.11 -6.91
N TYR A 123 18.48 12.97 -7.53
CA TYR A 123 18.07 12.63 -8.89
C TYR A 123 17.19 11.39 -8.99
N ASN A 124 17.06 10.61 -7.91
CA ASN A 124 16.33 9.36 -7.90
C ASN A 124 15.34 9.30 -6.74
N LEU A 125 14.19 8.66 -7.00
CA LEU A 125 13.25 8.29 -5.94
C LEU A 125 13.90 7.32 -4.97
N MET A 126 13.63 7.48 -3.69
CA MET A 126 13.96 6.51 -2.64
C MET A 126 13.01 5.31 -2.71
N ASP A 127 13.43 4.18 -2.13
CA ASP A 127 12.62 2.96 -2.19
C ASP A 127 11.25 3.15 -1.54
N THR A 128 11.17 3.93 -0.45
CA THR A 128 9.90 4.29 0.19
C THR A 128 8.98 5.05 -0.76
N GLU A 129 9.50 5.99 -1.55
CA GLU A 129 8.72 6.72 -2.56
C GLU A 129 8.23 5.76 -3.65
N CYS A 130 9.09 4.85 -4.13
CA CYS A 130 8.68 3.81 -5.08
C CYS A 130 7.58 2.90 -4.50
N ARG A 131 7.68 2.48 -3.24
CA ARG A 131 6.64 1.67 -2.58
C ARG A 131 5.31 2.42 -2.47
N ILE A 132 5.33 3.72 -2.16
CA ILE A 132 4.12 4.55 -2.15
C ILE A 132 3.52 4.62 -3.56
N GLN A 133 4.35 4.76 -4.59
CA GLN A 133 3.91 4.72 -5.99
C GLN A 133 3.28 3.36 -6.34
N ASP A 134 3.82 2.23 -5.84
CA ASP A 134 3.23 0.89 -6.03
C ASP A 134 1.84 0.78 -5.37
N VAL A 135 1.68 1.35 -4.17
CA VAL A 135 0.38 1.41 -3.48
C VAL A 135 -0.64 2.18 -4.31
N LEU A 136 -0.27 3.35 -4.84
CA LEU A 136 -1.17 4.16 -5.67
C LEU A 136 -1.57 3.44 -6.96
N LEU A 137 -0.66 2.66 -7.57
CA LEU A 137 -0.97 1.85 -8.74
C LEU A 137 -1.97 0.72 -8.43
N GLY A 138 -1.79 0.02 -7.32
CA GLY A 138 -2.75 -0.99 -6.87
C GLY A 138 -4.14 -0.42 -6.55
N GLU A 139 -4.18 0.74 -5.89
CA GLU A 139 -5.43 1.44 -5.55
C GLU A 139 -6.17 1.89 -6.81
N THR A 140 -5.47 2.55 -7.74
CA THR A 140 -6.06 3.02 -8.99
C THR A 140 -6.57 1.85 -9.82
N TYR A 141 -5.79 0.77 -9.92
CA TYR A 141 -6.23 -0.44 -10.64
C TYR A 141 -7.55 -1.01 -10.08
N LEU A 142 -7.68 -1.14 -8.76
CA LEU A 142 -8.91 -1.64 -8.14
C LEU A 142 -10.09 -0.72 -8.45
N ARG A 143 -9.89 0.60 -8.36
CA ARG A 143 -10.92 1.58 -8.66
C ARG A 143 -11.44 1.43 -10.08
N GLU A 144 -10.55 1.35 -11.06
CA GLU A 144 -10.93 1.22 -12.46
C GLU A 144 -11.57 -0.15 -12.76
N ARG A 145 -11.04 -1.23 -12.16
CA ARG A 145 -11.54 -2.58 -12.40
C ARG A 145 -12.97 -2.79 -11.88
N PHE A 146 -13.31 -2.17 -10.75
CA PHE A 146 -14.61 -2.39 -10.08
C PHE A 146 -15.56 -1.18 -10.17
N GLY A 147 -15.12 -0.05 -10.71
CA GLY A 147 -15.91 1.18 -10.78
C GLY A 147 -16.30 1.74 -9.42
N LYS A 148 -15.54 1.42 -8.36
CA LYS A 148 -15.80 1.83 -6.97
C LYS A 148 -14.51 2.28 -6.29
N PRO A 149 -14.54 3.32 -5.43
CA PRO A 149 -13.42 3.67 -4.57
C PRO A 149 -12.87 2.46 -3.79
N ALA A 150 -11.55 2.34 -3.68
CA ALA A 150 -10.92 1.22 -3.00
C ALA A 150 -10.58 1.55 -1.53
N ASP A 151 -10.78 0.57 -0.64
CA ASP A 151 -10.23 0.60 0.71
C ASP A 151 -8.73 0.25 0.66
N MET A 152 -7.90 0.93 1.46
CA MET A 152 -6.48 0.58 1.58
C MET A 152 -6.18 0.07 2.98
N VAL A 153 -5.48 -1.05 3.07
CA VAL A 153 -5.08 -1.69 4.33
C VAL A 153 -3.58 -1.97 4.28
N GLY A 154 -2.81 -1.30 5.14
CA GLY A 154 -1.38 -1.51 5.32
C GLY A 154 -1.08 -2.15 6.67
N SER A 155 -0.22 -3.17 6.68
CA SER A 155 0.20 -3.89 7.89
C SER A 155 1.71 -4.07 7.97
N GLY A 156 2.27 -4.07 9.18
CA GLY A 156 3.72 -3.96 9.35
C GLY A 156 4.23 -2.59 8.91
N GLU A 157 5.46 -2.50 8.40
CA GLU A 157 5.99 -1.26 7.80
C GLU A 157 5.12 -0.70 6.67
N ALA A 158 4.33 -1.54 5.99
CA ALA A 158 3.44 -1.11 4.92
C ALA A 158 2.30 -0.19 5.39
N GLY A 159 1.97 -0.19 6.68
CA GLY A 159 1.02 0.79 7.23
C GLY A 159 1.48 2.22 6.99
N ALA A 160 2.77 2.50 7.15
CA ALA A 160 3.31 3.83 6.89
C ALA A 160 3.22 4.22 5.40
N TRP A 161 3.47 3.28 4.48
CA TRP A 161 3.38 3.54 3.03
C TRP A 161 1.94 3.81 2.60
N VAL A 162 1.00 3.01 3.09
CA VAL A 162 -0.43 3.18 2.84
C VAL A 162 -0.95 4.49 3.46
N LEU A 163 -0.46 4.86 4.65
CA LEU A 163 -0.83 6.13 5.28
C LEU A 163 -0.29 7.33 4.51
N LEU A 164 0.88 7.26 3.88
CA LEU A 164 1.36 8.32 2.99
C LEU A 164 0.61 8.33 1.65
N ALA A 165 0.26 7.16 1.10
CA ALA A 165 -0.55 7.05 -0.10
C ALA A 165 -1.96 7.63 0.11
N HIS A 166 -2.51 7.56 1.33
CA HIS A 166 -3.80 8.14 1.68
C HIS A 166 -3.91 9.63 1.29
N GLY A 167 -2.93 10.47 1.61
CA GLY A 167 -2.95 11.89 1.25
C GLY A 167 -2.76 12.16 -0.24
N LEU A 168 -2.32 11.17 -1.02
CA LEU A 168 -1.95 11.30 -2.43
C LEU A 168 -3.01 10.71 -3.38
N ALA A 169 -3.68 9.64 -2.99
CA ALA A 169 -4.78 9.05 -3.75
C ALA A 169 -5.91 10.07 -3.87
N LYS A 170 -6.53 10.20 -5.05
CA LYS A 170 -7.60 11.20 -5.25
C LYS A 170 -8.97 10.72 -4.78
N SER A 171 -9.23 9.41 -4.80
CA SER A 171 -10.58 8.90 -4.52
C SER A 171 -10.60 7.50 -3.90
N SER A 172 -9.65 7.20 -3.01
CA SER A 172 -9.78 6.00 -2.17
C SER A 172 -11.01 6.13 -1.26
N HIS A 173 -11.57 5.01 -0.81
CA HIS A 173 -12.72 5.01 0.09
C HIS A 173 -12.29 5.27 1.54
N SER A 174 -11.54 4.33 2.13
CA SER A 174 -11.01 4.45 3.48
C SER A 174 -9.58 3.92 3.56
N THR A 175 -8.89 4.22 4.66
CA THR A 175 -7.54 3.73 4.90
C THR A 175 -7.37 3.19 6.31
N LYS A 176 -6.81 1.99 6.44
CA LYS A 176 -6.41 1.38 7.71
C LYS A 176 -4.91 1.16 7.69
N ALA A 177 -4.20 1.81 8.61
CA ALA A 177 -2.75 1.73 8.69
C ALA A 177 -2.32 1.21 10.06
N ASP A 178 -1.67 0.05 10.09
CA ASP A 178 -0.96 -0.44 11.27
C ASP A 178 0.52 -0.07 11.17
N LEU A 179 0.99 0.79 12.08
CA LEU A 179 2.38 1.28 12.11
C LEU A 179 3.36 0.34 12.84
N SER A 180 2.93 -0.86 13.27
CA SER A 180 3.81 -1.93 13.77
C SER A 180 4.71 -1.56 14.96
N GLY A 181 4.29 -0.60 15.78
CA GLY A 181 5.08 -0.10 16.91
C GLY A 181 6.32 0.71 16.49
N LEU A 182 6.37 1.22 15.26
CA LEU A 182 7.50 2.04 14.80
C LEU A 182 7.50 3.41 15.50
N ASP A 183 8.63 3.74 16.13
CA ASP A 183 8.83 4.99 16.86
C ASP A 183 9.23 6.14 15.94
N PHE A 184 8.25 6.84 15.39
CA PHE A 184 8.45 8.02 14.57
C PHE A 184 8.47 9.34 15.38
N THR A 185 8.78 9.31 16.69
CA THR A 185 8.96 10.56 17.46
C THR A 185 10.25 11.28 17.06
N GLY A 186 11.30 10.52 16.81
CA GLY A 186 12.62 11.01 16.43
C GLY A 186 12.96 10.77 14.96
N ASP A 187 14.05 11.38 14.49
CA ASP A 187 14.51 11.22 13.11
C ASP A 187 14.98 9.81 12.77
N LYS A 188 15.42 9.02 13.76
CA LYS A 188 16.06 7.73 13.52
C LYS A 188 15.17 6.74 12.78
N ALA A 189 13.89 6.60 13.16
CA ALA A 189 12.98 5.69 12.47
C ALA A 189 12.62 6.19 11.07
N PHE A 190 12.49 7.51 10.88
CA PHE A 190 12.34 8.07 9.53
C PHE A 190 13.57 7.79 8.67
N LEU A 191 14.78 7.92 9.21
CA LEU A 191 16.00 7.67 8.44
C LEU A 191 16.19 6.18 8.10
N LYS A 192 15.76 5.29 8.99
CA LYS A 192 15.98 3.85 8.84
C LYS A 192 14.85 3.15 8.09
N GLU A 193 13.60 3.40 8.48
CA GLU A 193 12.44 2.61 8.04
C GLU A 193 11.56 3.38 7.03
N LEU A 194 11.61 4.72 7.00
CA LEU A 194 10.74 5.56 6.16
C LEU A 194 11.50 6.72 5.51
N PHE A 195 12.65 6.44 4.90
CA PHE A 195 13.49 7.50 4.39
C PHE A 195 12.89 8.14 3.13
N ILE A 196 12.43 9.38 3.29
CA ILE A 196 11.96 10.25 2.21
C ILE A 196 12.52 11.66 2.49
N PRO A 197 13.29 12.25 1.55
CA PRO A 197 13.87 13.57 1.74
C PRO A 197 12.82 14.63 2.11
N ASN A 198 13.11 15.43 3.15
CA ASN A 198 12.27 16.51 3.64
C ASN A 198 10.86 16.12 4.15
N LEU A 199 10.51 14.83 4.27
CA LEU A 199 9.17 14.41 4.71
C LEU A 199 8.71 15.08 6.01
N ARG A 200 9.58 15.11 7.02
CA ARG A 200 9.27 15.75 8.32
C ARG A 200 9.07 17.27 8.22
N ARG A 201 9.76 17.93 7.28
CA ARG A 201 9.57 19.38 7.05
C ARG A 201 8.19 19.68 6.44
N TYR A 202 7.65 18.73 5.68
CA TYR A 202 6.32 18.82 5.11
C TYR A 202 5.21 18.30 6.04
N GLY A 203 5.52 18.02 7.32
CA GLY A 203 4.53 17.66 8.32
C GLY A 203 4.15 16.18 8.36
N ASP A 204 5.03 15.30 7.86
CA ASP A 204 4.95 13.85 8.04
C ASP A 204 3.57 13.22 7.72
N PHE A 205 3.12 12.26 8.53
CA PHE A 205 1.82 11.62 8.40
C PHE A 205 0.65 12.57 8.67
N VAL A 206 0.85 13.58 9.52
CA VAL A 206 -0.20 14.57 9.82
C VAL A 206 -0.67 15.25 8.53
N THR A 207 0.28 15.68 7.68
CA THR A 207 -0.07 16.28 6.39
C THR A 207 -0.79 15.30 5.48
N SER A 208 -0.42 14.03 5.48
CA SER A 208 -1.11 13.02 4.67
C SER A 208 -2.59 12.88 5.07
N ILE A 209 -2.87 12.83 6.38
CA ILE A 209 -4.24 12.77 6.92
C ILE A 209 -5.03 14.02 6.52
N VAL A 210 -4.43 15.21 6.68
CA VAL A 210 -5.07 16.48 6.33
C VAL A 210 -5.36 16.59 4.83
N LEU A 211 -4.48 16.09 3.97
CA LEU A 211 -4.69 16.07 2.52
C LEU A 211 -5.81 15.11 2.11
N GLY A 212 -6.03 14.04 2.87
CA GLY A 212 -7.08 13.06 2.66
C GLY A 212 -8.38 13.30 3.42
N ARG A 213 -8.55 14.48 4.02
CA ARG A 213 -9.59 14.83 5.02
C ARG A 213 -11.01 14.29 4.82
N ASP A 214 -11.48 14.19 3.57
CA ASP A 214 -12.85 13.76 3.27
C ASP A 214 -13.01 12.22 3.28
N ARG A 215 -11.96 11.48 3.67
CA ARG A 215 -11.91 10.02 3.63
C ARG A 215 -11.54 9.44 5.00
N PRO A 216 -12.29 8.47 5.52
CA PRO A 216 -11.97 7.84 6.79
C PRO A 216 -10.57 7.23 6.80
N VAL A 217 -9.82 7.52 7.85
CA VAL A 217 -8.54 6.90 8.16
C VAL A 217 -8.57 6.34 9.58
N SER A 218 -7.97 5.18 9.79
CA SER A 218 -7.82 4.57 11.11
C SER A 218 -6.39 4.08 11.27
N ILE A 219 -5.73 4.56 12.30
CA ILE A 219 -4.32 4.28 12.58
C ILE A 219 -4.20 3.43 13.85
N THR A 220 -3.40 2.37 13.77
CA THR A 220 -3.12 1.46 14.89
C THR A 220 -1.61 1.19 14.97
N GLY A 221 -1.17 0.52 16.05
CA GLY A 221 0.25 0.17 16.20
C GLY A 221 1.19 1.36 16.34
N VAL A 222 0.73 2.48 16.91
CA VAL A 222 1.60 3.62 17.24
C VAL A 222 2.33 3.30 18.54
N SER A 223 3.66 3.33 18.57
CA SER A 223 4.43 2.98 19.78
C SER A 223 4.51 4.09 20.81
N ASP A 224 4.37 5.36 20.39
CA ASP A 224 4.51 6.52 21.25
C ASP A 224 3.19 7.27 21.46
N GLU A 225 2.94 7.65 22.70
CA GLU A 225 1.71 8.33 23.12
C GLU A 225 1.61 9.75 22.54
N SER A 226 2.71 10.50 22.47
CA SER A 226 2.70 11.86 21.91
C SER A 226 2.40 11.85 20.41
N MET A 227 2.93 10.85 19.69
CA MET A 227 2.61 10.64 18.29
C MET A 227 1.16 10.21 18.12
N SER A 228 0.67 9.28 18.94
CA SER A 228 -0.72 8.85 18.92
C SER A 228 -1.68 10.04 19.10
N GLN A 229 -1.39 10.93 20.05
CA GLN A 229 -2.17 12.16 20.26
C GLN A 229 -2.10 13.12 19.05
N ARG A 230 -0.92 13.28 18.42
CA ARG A 230 -0.77 14.12 17.21
C ARG A 230 -1.59 13.58 16.03
N LEU A 231 -1.57 12.27 15.81
CA LEU A 231 -2.32 11.62 14.75
C LEU A 231 -3.83 11.67 15.03
N ALA A 232 -4.25 11.36 16.26
CA ALA A 232 -5.66 11.47 16.66
C ALA A 232 -6.20 12.90 16.47
N LYS A 233 -5.41 13.92 16.83
CA LYS A 233 -5.78 15.32 16.59
C LYS A 233 -5.92 15.63 15.10
N ALA A 234 -5.08 15.05 14.25
CA ALA A 234 -5.19 15.20 12.80
C ALA A 234 -6.46 14.51 12.28
N GLU A 235 -6.74 13.28 12.73
CA GLU A 235 -7.96 12.53 12.40
C GLU A 235 -9.24 13.26 12.84
N ASP A 236 -9.23 13.92 14.00
CA ASP A 236 -10.38 14.67 14.49
C ASP A 236 -10.53 16.02 13.79
N SER A 237 -9.44 16.63 13.31
CA SER A 237 -9.50 17.90 12.56
C SER A 237 -10.11 17.78 11.17
N VAL A 238 -10.29 16.55 10.69
CA VAL A 238 -10.81 16.25 9.35
C VAL A 238 -12.23 15.66 9.36
N LYS A 239 -12.78 15.33 10.54
CA LYS A 239 -14.18 14.93 10.72
C LYS A 239 -15.09 16.15 10.84
#